data_AF-A0A953JLK1-F1
#
_entry.id   AF-A0A953JLK1-F1
#
_cell.length_a   1.000
_cell.length_b   1.000
_cell.length_c   1.000
_cell.angle_alpha   90.00
_cell.angle_beta   90.00
_cell.angle_gamma   90.00
#
_symmetry.space_group_name_H-M   'P 1'
#
loop_
_entity.id
_entity.type
_entity.pdbx_description
1 polymer ?
#
loop_
_entity_poly.entity_id
_entity_poly.type
_entity_poly.pdbx_seq_one_letter_code
_entity_poly.pdbx_strand_id
1 'polypeptide(L)' 'GRGVVLISRGGGGAGRLVAAQPGVAEVARPDRVAALFRHAGGEKHRGFAAWHLLFYALWHRRHIEGRRVEGDVFEVLGER' A
#
# COMPACT_ATOMS: atom_id res chain seq x y z
N GLY A 1 -15.03 3.52 3.25
CA GLY A 1 -15.70 4.59 2.49
C GLY A 1 -14.80 5.62 1.81
N ARG A 2 -13.47 5.63 1.95
CA ARG A 2 -12.58 6.49 1.13
C ARG A 2 -11.31 5.78 0.65
N GLY A 3 -10.72 4.91 1.50
CA GLY A 3 -9.53 4.12 1.12
C GLY A 3 -9.75 3.06 0.02
N VAL A 4 -10.97 2.55 -0.16
CA VAL A 4 -11.26 1.55 -1.20
C VAL A 4 -11.28 2.17 -2.62
N VAL A 5 -11.57 3.47 -2.72
CA VAL A 5 -11.66 4.18 -4.01
C VAL A 5 -10.27 4.46 -4.60
N LEU A 6 -9.26 4.70 -3.77
CA LEU A 6 -7.86 4.87 -4.20
C LEU A 6 -7.28 3.57 -4.76
N ILE A 7 -7.64 2.43 -4.17
CA ILE A 7 -7.20 1.10 -4.63
C ILE A 7 -7.84 0.74 -5.98
N SER A 8 -9.09 1.14 -6.24
CA SER A 8 -9.77 0.84 -7.51
C SER A 8 -9.31 1.69 -8.69
N ARG A 9 -8.91 2.96 -8.51
CA ARG A 9 -8.52 3.85 -9.62
C ARG A 9 -7.02 3.76 -9.99
N GLY A 10 -6.18 3.21 -9.10
CA GLY A 10 -4.72 3.12 -9.27
C GLY A 10 -4.10 1.77 -8.88
N GLY A 11 -4.88 0.69 -8.79
CA GLY A 11 -4.48 -0.58 -8.17
C GLY A 11 -3.14 -1.18 -8.64
N GLY A 12 -2.77 -1.02 -9.91
CA GLY A 12 -1.47 -1.47 -10.40
C GLY A 12 -0.28 -0.63 -9.92
N GLY A 13 -0.44 0.69 -9.83
CA GLY A 13 0.58 1.63 -9.35
C GLY A 13 0.72 1.61 -7.83
N ALA A 14 -0.42 1.63 -7.12
CA ALA A 14 -0.47 1.54 -5.67
C ALA A 14 0.20 0.27 -5.14
N GLY A 15 -0.10 -0.88 -5.77
CA GLY A 15 0.49 -2.16 -5.38
C GLY A 15 2.01 -2.19 -5.47
N ARG A 16 2.59 -1.58 -6.52
CA ARG A 16 4.06 -1.50 -6.65
C ARG A 16 4.70 -0.59 -5.61
N LEU A 17 4.08 0.56 -5.34
CA LEU A 17 4.61 1.53 -4.36
C LEU A 17 4.56 0.98 -2.93
N VAL A 18 3.48 0.29 -2.57
CA VAL A 18 3.35 -0.42 -1.29
C VAL A 18 4.35 -1.57 -1.20
N ALA A 19 4.47 -2.38 -2.25
CA ALA A 19 5.41 -3.50 -2.30
C ALA A 19 6.89 -3.08 -2.19
N ALA A 20 7.20 -1.84 -2.59
CA ALA A 20 8.56 -1.30 -2.56
C ALA A 20 8.94 -0.65 -1.22
N GLN A 21 8.03 -0.57 -0.24
CA GLN A 21 8.35 -0.02 1.07
C GLN A 21 9.22 -1.02 1.85
N PRO A 22 10.28 -0.57 2.54
CA PRO A 22 11.20 -1.45 3.26
C PRO A 22 10.49 -2.41 4.22
N GLY A 23 9.64 -1.89 5.10
CA GLY A 23 8.88 -2.72 6.05
C GLY A 23 7.94 -3.72 5.37
N VAL A 24 7.38 -3.39 4.20
CA VAL A 24 6.49 -4.32 3.46
C VAL A 24 7.31 -5.42 2.78
N ALA A 25 8.45 -5.09 2.17
CA ALA A 25 9.32 -6.05 1.52
C ALA A 25 9.93 -7.06 2.50
N GLU A 26 10.09 -6.67 3.77
CA GLU A 26 10.53 -7.55 4.86
C GLU A 26 9.47 -8.59 5.23
N VAL A 27 8.18 -8.24 5.19
CA VAL A 27 7.09 -9.11 5.68
C VAL A 27 6.26 -9.76 4.58
N ALA A 28 6.39 -9.30 3.33
CA ALA A 28 5.58 -9.76 2.21
C ALA A 28 6.34 -9.81 0.89
N ARG A 29 5.99 -10.77 0.03
CA ARG A 29 6.58 -10.89 -1.32
C ARG A 29 6.09 -9.76 -2.23
N PRO A 30 6.97 -8.92 -2.80
CA PRO A 30 6.57 -7.77 -3.61
C PRO A 30 5.60 -8.10 -4.76
N ASP A 31 5.84 -9.22 -5.46
CA ASP A 31 4.98 -9.66 -6.57
C ASP A 31 3.56 -10.03 -6.12
N ARG A 32 3.43 -10.60 -4.91
CA ARG A 32 2.15 -10.97 -4.31
C ARG A 32 1.38 -9.74 -3.87
N VAL A 33 2.07 -8.74 -3.32
CA VAL A 33 1.47 -7.44 -2.96
C VAL A 33 0.97 -6.72 -4.22
N ALA A 34 1.78 -6.66 -5.28
CA ALA A 34 1.36 -6.06 -6.54
C ALA A 34 0.14 -6.79 -7.15
N ALA A 35 0.11 -8.12 -7.10
CA ALA A 35 -1.04 -8.90 -7.55
C ALA A 35 -2.29 -8.66 -6.70
N LEU A 36 -2.14 -8.59 -5.37
CA LEU A 36 -3.24 -8.33 -4.45
C LEU A 36 -3.96 -7.02 -4.77
N PHE A 37 -3.19 -5.94 -4.97
CA PHE A 37 -3.76 -4.63 -5.30
C PHE A 37 -4.39 -4.58 -6.71
N ARG A 38 -3.88 -5.34 -7.69
CA ARG A 38 -4.54 -5.49 -9.01
C ARG A 38 -5.92 -6.14 -8.92
N HIS A 39 -6.12 -7.04 -7.96
CA HIS A 39 -7.39 -7.76 -7.78
C HIS A 39 -8.25 -7.23 -6.63
N ALA A 40 -7.81 -6.18 -5.94
CA ALA A 40 -8.45 -5.65 -4.75
C ALA A 40 -9.84 -5.02 -5.02
N GLY A 41 -10.11 -4.59 -6.25
CA GLY A 41 -11.42 -4.07 -6.67
C GLY A 41 -12.47 -5.14 -6.99
N GLY A 42 -12.05 -6.40 -7.20
CA GLY A 42 -12.95 -7.49 -7.58
C GLY A 42 -13.47 -8.33 -6.40
N GLU A 43 -12.77 -8.33 -5.27
CA GLU A 43 -13.09 -9.17 -4.11
C GLU A 43 -12.94 -8.40 -2.80
N LYS A 44 -13.98 -8.38 -1.96
CA LYS A 44 -14.00 -7.68 -0.67
C LYS A 44 -12.83 -8.11 0.25
N HIS A 45 -12.50 -9.40 0.30
CA HIS A 45 -11.40 -9.93 1.11
C HIS A 45 -10.04 -9.42 0.64
N ARG A 46 -9.81 -9.36 -0.68
CA ARG A 46 -8.57 -8.83 -1.25
C ARG A 46 -8.44 -7.32 -1.03
N GLY A 47 -9.55 -6.59 -1.15
CA GLY A 47 -9.60 -5.16 -0.82
C GLY A 47 -9.23 -4.88 0.63
N PHE A 48 -9.69 -5.71 1.57
CA PHE A 48 -9.37 -5.58 2.99
C PHE A 48 -7.88 -5.86 3.27
N ALA A 49 -7.32 -6.93 2.68
CA ALA A 49 -5.90 -7.25 2.82
C ALA A 49 -4.99 -6.17 2.20
N ALA A 50 -5.36 -5.64 1.03
CA ALA A 50 -4.65 -4.52 0.41
C ALA A 50 -4.66 -3.27 1.30
N TRP A 51 -5.81 -2.98 1.94
CA TRP A 51 -5.91 -1.86 2.88
C TRP A 51 -5.03 -2.05 4.13
N HIS A 52 -4.94 -3.28 4.67
CA HIS A 52 -4.06 -3.57 5.81
C HIS A 52 -2.59 -3.35 5.46
N LEU A 53 -2.15 -3.82 4.29
CA LEU A 53 -0.78 -3.62 3.83
C LEU A 53 -0.48 -2.14 3.57
N LEU A 54 -1.43 -1.40 3.00
CA LEU A 54 -1.30 0.05 2.82
C LEU A 54 -1.15 0.77 4.17
N PHE A 55 -1.99 0.41 5.14
CA PHE A 55 -1.92 0.99 6.49
C PHE A 55 -0.60 0.64 7.19
N TYR A 56 -0.17 -0.61 7.10
CA TYR A 56 1.09 -1.07 7.68
C TYR A 56 2.29 -0.33 7.08
N ALA A 57 2.32 -0.14 5.76
CA ALA A 57 3.36 0.63 5.07
C ALA A 57 3.51 2.06 5.62
N LEU A 58 2.39 2.77 5.76
CA LEU A 58 2.37 4.14 6.29
C LEU A 58 2.72 4.19 7.78
N TRP A 59 2.22 3.22 8.56
CA TRP A 59 2.52 3.11 9.99
C TRP A 59 4.01 2.86 10.22
N HIS A 60 4.60 1.93 9.48
CA HIS A 60 6.02 1.59 9.53
C HIS A 60 6.88 2.81 9.24
N ARG A 61 6.59 3.53 8.15
CA ARG A 61 7.31 4.74 7.78
C ARG A 61 7.27 5.83 8.86
N ARG A 62 6.12 6.02 9.50
CA ARG A 62 5.96 7.05 10.55
C ARG A 62 6.62 6.66 11.87
N HIS A 63 6.49 5.39 12.28
CA HIS A 63 6.86 4.95 13.63
C HIS A 63 8.22 4.26 13.70
N ILE A 64 8.62 3.53 12.65
CA ILE A 64 9.89 2.80 12.59
C ILE A 64 10.96 3.65 11.90
N GLU A 65 10.64 4.25 10.75
CA GLU A 65 11.61 5.07 10.00
C GLU A 65 11.66 6.53 10.47
N GLY A 66 10.72 6.95 11.34
CA GLY A 66 10.65 8.32 11.86
C GLY A 66 10.35 9.39 10.80
N ARG A 67 9.96 9.00 9.58
CA ARG A 67 9.68 9.91 8.48
C ARG A 67 8.31 10.56 8.66
N ARG A 68 8.18 11.81 8.19
CA ARG A 68 6.86 12.46 8.13
C ARG A 68 6.04 11.82 7.01
N VAL A 69 4.75 11.69 7.26
CA VAL A 69 3.74 11.23 6.32
C VAL A 69 2.85 12.44 6.07
N GLU A 70 3.32 13.34 5.21
CA GLU A 70 2.63 14.58 4.81
C GLU A 70 2.44 14.53 3.29
N GLY A 71 1.23 14.86 2.80
CA GLY A 71 0.89 14.80 1.38
C GLY A 71 -0.08 13.68 1.01
N ASP A 72 -0.27 13.46 -0.30
CA ASP A 72 -1.10 12.35 -0.80
C ASP A 72 -0.44 10.99 -0.55
N VAL A 73 -1.25 9.94 -0.39
CA VAL A 73 -0.76 8.57 -0.13
C VAL A 73 0.22 8.10 -1.22
N PHE A 74 -0.01 8.46 -2.48
CA PHE A 74 0.90 8.10 -3.57
C PHE A 74 2.21 8.89 -3.54
N GLU A 75 2.16 10.16 -3.12
CA GLU A 75 3.36 10.99 -2.93
C GLU A 75 4.21 10.43 -1.80
N VAL A 76 3.62 10.17 -0.63
CA VAL A 76 4.32 9.61 0.53
C VAL A 76 4.95 8.24 0.22
N LEU A 77 4.25 7.37 -0.51
CA LEU A 77 4.79 6.08 -0.91
C LEU A 77 5.82 6.17 -2.06
N GLY A 78 5.81 7.26 -2.84
CA GLY A 78 6.77 7.54 -3.90
C GLY A 78 8.09 8.13 -3.41
N GLU A 79 8.05 8.88 -2.30
CA GLU A 79 9.23 9.39 -1.62
C GLU A 79 10.00 8.25 -0.95
N ARG A 80 11.13 7.83 -1.51
CA ARG A 80 12.00 6.79 -0.91
C ARG A 80 12.98 7.35 0.11
#